data_AF-A0A089L3J9-F1
#
_entry.id   AF-A0A089L3J9-F1
#
_cell.length_a   1.000
_cell.length_b   1.000
_cell.length_c   1.000
_cell.angle_alpha   90.00
_cell.angle_beta   90.00
_cell.angle_gamma   90.00
#
_symmetry.space_group_name_H-M   'P 1'
#
loop_
_entity.id
_entity.type
_entity.pdbx_description
1 polymer ?
#
loop_
_entity_poly.entity_id
_entity_poly.type
_entity_poly.pdbx_seq_one_letter_code
_entity_poly.pdbx_strand_id
1 'polypeptide(L)'
;MFQAMPYDGTRSERFEAVLSQLGALMEGEPNTIANLANASALLKLSLPDTNWTGFYLFDGKELVLGPFQGLPACIRIPLGRGVCGTAAAERRTLVVGDVHAFPGHIACDAASNSEIVVPLVKGDTLYGVLDIDSPLKHRFDDEERRFLERFAAMVSEVL
;
A
#
# COMPACT_ATOMS: atom_id res chain seq x y z
N MET A 1 -16.17 -4.83 15.78
CA MET A 1 -16.18 -3.35 15.70
C MET A 1 -14.73 -2.92 15.54
N PHE A 2 -14.36 -2.28 14.43
CA PHE A 2 -13.00 -1.76 14.22
C PHE A 2 -12.85 -0.51 15.09
N GLN A 3 -12.21 -0.65 16.25
CA GLN A 3 -11.84 0.50 17.08
C GLN A 3 -10.36 0.78 16.83
N ALA A 4 -10.00 2.06 16.74
CA ALA A 4 -8.61 2.48 16.91
C ALA A 4 -8.21 2.08 18.34
N MET A 5 -7.59 0.91 18.50
CA MET A 5 -7.28 0.40 19.82
C MET A 5 -6.14 1.22 20.41
N PRO A 6 -6.26 1.74 21.65
CA PRO A 6 -5.09 2.05 22.45
C PRO A 6 -4.45 0.70 22.82
N TYR A 7 -3.69 0.15 21.86
CA TYR A 7 -3.04 -1.13 22.02
C TYR A 7 -1.73 -0.91 22.78
N ASP A 8 -1.66 -1.44 23.99
CA ASP A 8 -0.54 -1.40 24.93
C ASP A 8 0.58 -2.39 24.58
N GLY A 9 0.38 -3.23 23.57
CA GLY A 9 1.40 -4.15 23.06
C GLY A 9 2.44 -3.50 22.13
N THR A 10 3.44 -4.29 21.79
CA THR A 10 4.54 -3.94 20.89
C THR A 10 4.03 -3.63 19.47
N ARG A 11 4.88 -2.96 18.69
CA ARG A 11 4.59 -2.65 17.29
C ARG A 11 4.39 -3.91 16.44
N SER A 12 5.25 -4.91 16.62
CA SER A 12 5.09 -6.24 15.99
C SER A 12 3.75 -6.88 16.31
N GLU A 13 3.30 -6.88 17.57
CA GLU A 13 2.01 -7.45 17.95
C GLU A 13 0.83 -6.72 17.29
N ARG A 14 0.92 -5.39 17.15
CA ARG A 14 -0.08 -4.63 16.37
C ARG A 14 -0.10 -5.06 14.91
N PHE A 15 1.06 -5.26 14.29
CA PHE A 15 1.13 -5.72 12.90
C PHE A 15 0.54 -7.12 12.72
N GLU A 16 0.81 -8.05 13.62
CA GLU A 16 0.16 -9.37 13.59
C GLU A 16 -1.36 -9.27 13.76
N ALA A 17 -1.83 -8.40 14.65
CA ALA A 17 -3.27 -8.17 14.83
C ALA A 17 -3.93 -7.63 13.54
N VAL A 18 -3.27 -6.71 12.84
CA VAL A 18 -3.75 -6.17 11.56
C VAL A 18 -3.78 -7.25 10.48
N LEU A 19 -2.74 -8.08 10.36
CA LEU A 19 -2.73 -9.19 9.40
C LEU A 19 -3.84 -10.22 9.69
N SER A 20 -4.08 -10.52 10.96
CA SER A 20 -5.20 -11.38 11.39
C SER A 20 -6.56 -10.78 11.00
N GLN A 21 -6.76 -9.48 11.24
CA GLN A 21 -7.97 -8.77 10.84
C GLN A 21 -8.15 -8.73 9.32
N LEU A 22 -7.08 -8.51 8.55
CA LEU A 22 -7.11 -8.57 7.09
C LEU A 22 -7.56 -9.96 6.61
N GLY A 23 -6.99 -11.03 7.16
CA GLY A 23 -7.37 -12.39 6.82
C GLY A 23 -8.86 -12.65 7.07
N ALA A 24 -9.37 -12.26 8.24
CA ALA A 24 -10.78 -12.40 8.59
C ALA A 24 -11.72 -11.55 7.70
N LEU A 25 -11.27 -10.37 7.26
CA LEU A 25 -12.05 -9.50 6.37
C LEU A 25 -12.20 -10.06 4.96
N MET A 26 -11.19 -10.78 4.46
CA MET A 26 -11.18 -11.32 3.10
C MET A 26 -11.70 -12.76 3.04
N GLU A 27 -11.88 -13.42 4.17
CA GLU A 27 -12.32 -14.82 4.24
C GLU A 27 -13.72 -14.99 3.63
N GLY A 28 -13.81 -15.80 2.57
CA GLY A 28 -15.07 -16.13 1.91
C GLY A 28 -15.67 -15.03 1.02
N GLU A 29 -15.00 -13.89 0.86
CA GLU A 29 -15.45 -12.79 0.00
C GLU A 29 -14.76 -12.84 -1.39
N PRO A 30 -15.49 -13.18 -2.47
CA PRO A 30 -14.91 -13.24 -3.81
C PRO A 30 -14.74 -11.88 -4.49
N ASN A 31 -15.35 -10.81 -3.98
CA ASN A 31 -15.31 -9.51 -4.62
C ASN A 31 -14.00 -8.76 -4.32
N THR A 32 -13.12 -8.71 -5.33
CA THR A 32 -11.84 -8.00 -5.25
C THR A 32 -11.96 -6.54 -4.83
N ILE A 33 -12.95 -5.79 -5.34
CA ILE A 33 -13.10 -4.38 -4.99
C ILE A 33 -13.49 -4.20 -3.51
N ALA A 34 -14.38 -5.06 -3.00
CA ALA A 34 -14.75 -5.05 -1.58
C ALA A 34 -13.53 -5.38 -0.69
N ASN A 35 -12.74 -6.39 -1.06
CA ASN A 35 -11.52 -6.77 -0.34
C ASN A 35 -10.50 -5.62 -0.31
N LEU A 36 -10.20 -5.02 -1.46
CA LEU A 36 -9.25 -3.90 -1.56
C LEU A 36 -9.75 -2.65 -0.84
N ALA A 37 -11.05 -2.35 -0.92
CA ALA A 37 -11.63 -1.21 -0.20
C ALA A 37 -11.46 -1.37 1.32
N ASN A 38 -11.83 -2.53 1.87
CA ASN A 38 -11.66 -2.81 3.30
C ASN A 38 -10.18 -2.89 3.71
N ALA A 39 -9.31 -3.47 2.88
CA ALA A 39 -7.88 -3.51 3.14
C ALA A 39 -7.27 -2.10 3.24
N SER A 40 -7.63 -1.19 2.33
CA SER A 40 -7.18 0.21 2.38
C SER A 40 -7.71 0.94 3.62
N ALA A 41 -8.97 0.70 4.01
CA ALA A 41 -9.56 1.26 5.21
C ALA A 41 -8.88 0.76 6.49
N LEU A 42 -8.54 -0.53 6.54
CA LEU A 42 -7.81 -1.12 7.65
C LEU A 42 -6.41 -0.52 7.77
N LEU A 43 -5.66 -0.41 6.67
CA LEU A 43 -4.34 0.25 6.68
C LEU A 43 -4.43 1.69 7.17
N LYS A 44 -5.40 2.47 6.68
CA LYS A 44 -5.58 3.86 7.11
C LYS A 44 -5.88 3.99 8.60
N LEU A 45 -6.65 3.06 9.16
CA LEU A 45 -6.95 3.01 10.58
C LEU A 45 -5.72 2.64 11.42
N SER A 46 -4.88 1.75 10.90
CA SER A 46 -3.78 1.13 11.65
C SER A 46 -2.44 1.85 11.52
N LEU A 47 -2.25 2.65 10.47
CA LEU A 47 -0.99 3.34 10.19
C LEU A 47 -1.14 4.86 10.40
N PRO A 48 -0.80 5.37 11.61
CA PRO A 48 -0.80 6.80 11.85
C PRO A 48 0.25 7.50 10.98
N ASP A 49 0.07 8.81 10.83
CA ASP A 49 0.96 9.68 10.05
C ASP A 49 1.09 9.24 8.58
N THR A 50 0.02 8.68 8.02
CA THR A 50 -0.14 8.46 6.58
C THR A 50 -1.16 9.46 6.03
N ASN A 51 -0.93 10.03 4.86
CA ASN A 51 -1.94 10.84 4.16
C ASN A 51 -2.68 10.02 3.09
N TRP A 52 -2.02 9.03 2.48
CA TRP A 52 -2.61 8.16 1.46
C TRP A 52 -2.26 6.69 1.71
N THR A 53 -3.23 5.79 1.54
CA THR A 53 -3.04 4.32 1.57
C THR A 53 -3.98 3.69 0.55
N GLY A 54 -3.49 2.88 -0.38
CA GLY A 54 -4.37 2.31 -1.39
C GLY A 54 -3.65 1.50 -2.45
N PHE A 55 -4.37 1.24 -3.53
CA PHE A 55 -3.91 0.33 -4.57
C PHE A 55 -3.95 0.97 -5.94
N TYR A 56 -3.00 0.58 -6.78
CA TYR A 56 -3.13 0.68 -8.23
C TYR A 56 -3.08 -0.72 -8.84
N LEU A 57 -4.00 -1.01 -9.75
CA LEU A 57 -4.14 -2.30 -10.40
C LEU A 57 -3.55 -2.27 -11.81
N PHE A 58 -2.88 -3.34 -12.20
CA PHE A 58 -2.28 -3.45 -13.52
C PHE A 58 -3.32 -3.89 -14.55
N ASP A 59 -3.54 -3.08 -15.59
CA ASP A 59 -4.53 -3.37 -16.64
C ASP A 59 -3.97 -4.18 -17.83
N GLY A 60 -2.75 -4.72 -17.68
CA GLY A 60 -1.99 -5.37 -18.74
C GLY A 60 -1.04 -4.44 -19.49
N LYS A 61 -1.15 -3.12 -19.29
CA LYS A 61 -0.28 -2.12 -19.92
C LYS A 61 0.31 -1.14 -18.90
N GLU A 62 -0.50 -0.62 -18.00
CA GLU A 62 -0.09 0.36 -17.00
C GLU A 62 -0.85 0.17 -15.68
N LEU A 63 -0.45 0.91 -14.65
CA LEU A 63 -1.15 0.93 -13.38
C LEU A 63 -2.35 1.88 -13.46
N VAL A 64 -3.50 1.45 -12.94
CA VAL A 64 -4.76 2.20 -12.90
C VAL A 64 -5.24 2.29 -11.46
N LEU A 65 -5.67 3.48 -11.03
CA LEU A 65 -6.11 3.75 -9.67
C LEU A 65 -7.22 2.77 -9.23
N GLY A 66 -6.99 2.07 -8.12
CA GLY A 66 -7.93 1.17 -7.44
C GLY A 66 -8.49 1.79 -6.16
N PRO A 67 -9.07 0.98 -5.25
CA PRO A 67 -9.55 1.47 -3.95
C PRO A 67 -8.42 2.06 -3.08
N PHE A 68 -8.71 3.16 -2.39
CA PHE A 68 -7.76 3.88 -1.55
C PHE A 68 -8.45 4.70 -0.45
N GLN A 69 -7.64 5.21 0.49
CA GLN A 69 -8.02 6.19 1.50
C GLN A 69 -7.06 7.39 1.43
N GLY A 70 -7.59 8.57 1.19
CA GLY A 70 -6.80 9.80 1.05
C GLY A 70 -7.49 10.82 0.15
N LEU A 71 -6.72 11.83 -0.28
CA LEU A 71 -7.17 12.77 -1.30
C LEU A 71 -7.22 12.12 -2.69
N PRO A 72 -7.96 12.70 -3.66
CA PRO A 72 -7.91 12.26 -5.05
C PRO A 72 -6.46 12.20 -5.59
N ALA A 73 -6.14 11.14 -6.32
CA ALA A 73 -4.80 10.84 -6.80
C ALA A 73 -4.75 10.68 -8.33
N CYS A 74 -3.55 10.42 -8.86
CA CYS A 74 -3.34 10.18 -10.28
C CYS A 74 -4.13 8.94 -10.75
N ILE A 75 -4.75 8.98 -11.93
CA ILE A 75 -5.62 7.87 -12.40
C ILE A 75 -4.80 6.75 -13.06
N ARG A 76 -3.75 7.10 -13.82
CA ARG A 76 -2.93 6.16 -14.58
C ARG A 76 -1.44 6.45 -14.37
N ILE A 77 -0.66 5.39 -14.18
CA ILE A 77 0.80 5.46 -13.97
C ILE A 77 1.48 4.44 -14.89
N PRO A 78 2.29 4.89 -15.87
CA PRO A 78 3.06 3.98 -16.71
C PRO A 78 4.11 3.21 -15.90
N LEU A 79 4.42 1.98 -16.33
CA LEU A 79 5.52 1.20 -15.74
C LEU A 79 6.86 1.96 -15.87
N GLY A 80 7.68 1.90 -14.83
CA GLY A 80 8.96 2.61 -14.72
C GLY A 80 8.86 4.13 -14.48
N ARG A 81 7.66 4.66 -14.20
CA ARG A 81 7.44 6.10 -13.94
C ARG A 81 7.00 6.34 -12.50
N GLY A 82 7.64 7.30 -11.83
CA GLY A 82 7.42 7.55 -10.41
C GLY A 82 7.80 6.35 -9.54
N VAL A 83 7.55 6.44 -8.24
CA VAL A 83 7.88 5.35 -7.30
C VAL A 83 6.98 4.15 -7.59
N CYS A 84 5.67 4.36 -7.71
CA CYS A 84 4.69 3.33 -8.08
C CYS A 84 5.06 2.53 -9.35
N GLY A 85 5.28 3.22 -10.47
CA GLY A 85 5.61 2.56 -11.72
C GLY A 85 6.97 1.85 -11.68
N THR A 86 7.95 2.40 -10.94
CA THR A 86 9.27 1.77 -10.77
C THR A 86 9.16 0.48 -9.95
N ALA A 87 8.44 0.49 -8.83
CA ALA A 87 8.21 -0.70 -8.02
C ALA A 87 7.51 -1.81 -8.82
N ALA A 88 6.50 -1.45 -9.61
CA ALA A 88 5.79 -2.38 -10.49
C ALA A 88 6.70 -2.98 -11.58
N ALA A 89 7.54 -2.15 -12.22
CA ALA A 89 8.46 -2.61 -13.26
C ALA A 89 9.57 -3.52 -12.70
N GLU A 90 10.14 -3.17 -11.54
CA GLU A 90 11.19 -3.95 -10.87
C GLU A 90 10.64 -5.16 -10.11
N ARG A 91 9.33 -5.22 -9.87
CA ARG A 91 8.66 -6.20 -8.99
C ARG A 91 9.34 -6.29 -7.63
N ARG A 92 9.74 -5.14 -7.11
CA ARG A 92 10.44 -4.99 -5.83
C ARG A 92 9.85 -3.85 -5.01
N THR A 93 9.76 -4.05 -3.70
CA THR A 93 9.38 -3.00 -2.76
C THR A 93 10.35 -1.83 -2.83
N LEU A 94 9.81 -0.62 -2.88
CA LEU A 94 10.57 0.63 -2.79
C LEU A 94 10.18 1.38 -1.53
N VAL A 95 11.18 1.79 -0.75
CA VAL A 95 11.01 2.66 0.42
C VAL A 95 11.75 3.96 0.15
N VAL A 96 11.01 5.06 0.03
CA VAL A 96 11.53 6.36 -0.36
C VAL A 96 11.41 7.32 0.81
N GLY A 97 12.52 7.63 1.46
CA GLY A 97 12.55 8.51 2.64
C GLY A 97 12.33 10.00 2.34
N ASP A 98 12.57 10.43 1.09
CA ASP A 98 12.29 11.77 0.59
C ASP A 98 11.84 11.69 -0.87
N VAL A 99 10.54 11.80 -1.12
CA VAL A 99 9.98 11.68 -2.48
C VAL A 99 10.48 12.77 -3.42
N HIS A 100 10.83 13.95 -2.90
CA HIS A 100 11.34 15.05 -3.69
C HIS A 100 12.76 14.79 -4.22
N ALA A 101 13.48 13.86 -3.61
CA ALA A 101 14.79 13.40 -4.07
C ALA A 101 14.71 12.23 -5.07
N PHE A 102 13.53 11.65 -5.27
CA PHE A 102 13.35 10.50 -6.17
C PHE A 102 13.34 10.95 -7.65
N PRO A 103 14.23 10.46 -8.51
CA PRO A 103 14.27 10.85 -9.91
C PRO A 103 12.97 10.49 -10.65
N GLY A 104 12.35 11.49 -11.29
CA GLY A 104 11.10 11.27 -12.03
C GLY A 104 9.87 11.06 -11.14
N HIS A 105 9.91 11.55 -9.90
CA HIS A 105 8.76 11.62 -8.99
C HIS A 105 7.53 12.25 -9.68
N ILE A 106 6.37 11.62 -9.52
CA ILE A 106 5.07 12.09 -9.97
C ILE A 106 4.27 12.43 -8.72
N ALA A 107 4.29 13.69 -8.31
CA ALA A 107 3.54 14.12 -7.13
C ALA A 107 2.05 14.28 -7.47
N CYS A 108 1.17 13.54 -6.79
CA CYS A 108 -0.27 13.76 -6.84
C CYS A 108 -0.77 14.54 -5.61
N ASP A 109 -0.13 14.35 -4.44
CA ASP A 109 -0.35 15.13 -3.21
C ASP A 109 0.93 15.87 -2.81
N ALA A 110 0.85 17.20 -2.67
CA ALA A 110 1.98 18.03 -2.28
C ALA A 110 2.37 17.85 -0.79
N ALA A 111 1.51 17.25 0.02
CA ALA A 111 1.81 16.95 1.41
C ALA A 111 2.75 15.75 1.57
N SER A 112 2.82 14.84 0.58
CA SER A 112 3.63 13.62 0.67
C SER A 112 5.14 13.95 0.68
N ASN A 113 5.84 13.39 1.66
CA ASN A 113 7.28 13.57 1.89
C ASN A 113 8.05 12.24 1.93
N SER A 114 7.40 11.12 2.26
CA SER A 114 7.94 9.78 2.05
C SER A 114 6.86 8.82 1.57
N GLU A 115 7.28 7.76 0.89
CA GLU A 115 6.40 6.81 0.20
C GLU A 115 6.97 5.38 0.36
N ILE A 116 6.10 4.40 0.52
CA ILE A 116 6.43 2.98 0.36
C ILE A 116 5.48 2.35 -0.65
N VAL A 117 6.06 1.69 -1.65
CA VAL A 117 5.31 0.95 -2.66
C VAL A 117 5.71 -0.51 -2.62
N VAL A 118 4.71 -1.39 -2.47
CA VAL A 118 4.87 -2.84 -2.42
C VAL A 118 4.13 -3.48 -3.60
N PRO A 119 4.82 -4.18 -4.51
CA PRO A 119 4.18 -4.87 -5.62
C PRO A 119 3.23 -5.98 -5.16
N LEU A 120 2.08 -6.10 -5.83
CA LEU A 120 1.13 -7.20 -5.69
C LEU A 120 1.44 -8.25 -6.76
N VAL A 121 2.11 -9.32 -6.36
CA VAL A 121 2.64 -10.34 -7.28
C VAL A 121 2.21 -11.72 -6.81
N LYS A 122 1.67 -12.54 -7.72
CA LYS A 122 1.37 -13.97 -7.49
C LYS A 122 2.08 -14.79 -8.56
N GLY A 123 3.05 -15.60 -8.12
CA GLY A 123 4.00 -16.24 -9.05
C GLY A 123 4.77 -15.19 -9.85
N ASP A 124 4.72 -15.27 -11.17
CA ASP A 124 5.36 -14.31 -12.08
C ASP A 124 4.40 -13.22 -12.60
N THR A 125 3.17 -13.16 -12.09
CA THR A 125 2.15 -12.23 -12.55
C THR A 125 2.07 -11.01 -11.64
N LEU A 126 2.20 -9.81 -12.24
CA LEU A 126 1.96 -8.54 -11.58
C LEU A 126 0.47 -8.21 -11.64
N TYR A 127 -0.16 -7.98 -10.48
CA TYR A 127 -1.56 -7.56 -10.37
C TYR A 127 -1.70 -6.07 -10.08
N GLY A 128 -0.66 -5.44 -9.55
CA GLY A 128 -0.71 -4.04 -9.15
C GLY A 128 0.35 -3.69 -8.12
N VAL A 129 0.11 -2.62 -7.38
CA VAL A 129 0.92 -2.19 -6.23
C VAL A 129 0.01 -1.76 -5.09
N LEU A 130 0.45 -2.03 -3.87
CA LEU A 130 0.06 -1.31 -2.66
C LEU A 130 0.96 -0.08 -2.54
N ASP A 131 0.35 1.08 -2.33
CA ASP A 131 1.04 2.36 -2.23
C ASP A 131 0.57 3.09 -0.95
N ILE A 132 1.53 3.67 -0.23
CA ILE A 132 1.31 4.37 1.04
C ILE A 132 2.23 5.58 1.14
N ASP A 133 1.61 6.74 1.29
CA ASP A 133 2.28 8.03 1.48
C ASP A 133 2.22 8.51 2.92
N SER A 134 3.22 9.33 3.28
CA SER A 134 3.26 10.06 4.53
C SER A 134 3.69 11.52 4.35
N PRO A 135 3.12 12.45 5.14
CA PRO A 135 3.62 13.82 5.23
C PRO A 135 4.93 13.95 6.00
N LEU A 136 5.43 12.87 6.62
CA LEU A 136 6.73 12.86 7.29
C LEU A 136 7.81 12.35 6.32
N LYS A 137 9.04 12.84 6.44
CA LYS A 137 10.21 12.24 5.78
C LYS A 137 10.63 10.99 6.56
N HIS A 138 11.21 10.02 5.86
CA HIS A 138 11.71 8.77 6.42
C HIS A 138 10.69 8.05 7.32
N ARG A 139 9.39 8.10 6.95
CA ARG A 139 8.31 7.55 7.78
C ARG A 139 8.41 6.04 7.93
N PHE A 140 8.75 5.33 6.86
CA PHE A 140 8.72 3.88 6.80
C PHE A 140 10.09 3.31 7.07
N ASP A 141 10.16 2.42 8.07
CA ASP A 141 11.36 1.66 8.38
C ASP A 141 11.25 0.21 7.88
N ASP A 142 12.28 -0.57 8.19
CA ASP A 142 12.43 -1.93 7.72
C ASP A 142 11.46 -2.92 8.40
N GLU A 143 10.96 -2.59 9.60
CA GLU A 143 9.93 -3.37 10.29
C GLU A 143 8.57 -3.19 9.62
N GLU A 144 8.20 -1.93 9.32
CA GLU A 144 7.00 -1.61 8.54
C GLU A 144 7.05 -2.19 7.14
N ARG A 145 8.20 -2.12 6.47
CA ARG A 145 8.39 -2.73 5.15
C ARG A 145 8.02 -4.22 5.17
N ARG A 146 8.56 -4.99 6.12
CA ARG A 146 8.28 -6.44 6.24
C ARG A 146 6.82 -6.72 6.54
N PHE A 147 6.18 -5.91 7.38
CA PHE A 147 4.74 -6.01 7.65
C PHE A 147 3.92 -5.77 6.38
N LEU A 148 4.22 -4.69 5.63
CA LEU A 148 3.49 -4.32 4.42
C LEU A 148 3.71 -5.31 3.27
N GLU A 149 4.89 -5.92 3.17
CA GLU A 149 5.16 -7.04 2.25
C GLU A 149 4.27 -8.25 2.56
N ARG A 150 4.09 -8.60 3.83
CA ARG A 150 3.17 -9.68 4.23
C ARG A 150 1.71 -9.31 3.97
N PHE A 151 1.33 -8.07 4.24
CA PHE A 151 -0.01 -7.56 3.96
C PHE A 151 -0.32 -7.66 2.45
N ALA A 152 0.59 -7.17 1.61
CA ALA A 152 0.48 -7.23 0.15
C ALA A 152 0.42 -8.67 -0.39
N ALA A 153 1.19 -9.59 0.21
CA ALA A 153 1.14 -11.00 -0.15
C ALA A 153 -0.25 -11.61 0.14
N MET A 154 -0.86 -11.30 1.30
CA MET A 154 -2.22 -11.76 1.61
C MET A 154 -3.27 -11.17 0.66
N VAL A 155 -3.14 -9.88 0.32
CA VAL A 155 -4.03 -9.25 -0.66
C VAL A 155 -3.89 -9.90 -2.04
N SER A 156 -2.66 -10.26 -2.45
CA SER A 156 -2.40 -10.89 -3.75
C SER A 156 -3.08 -12.26 -3.91
N GLU A 157 -3.46 -12.93 -2.82
CA GLU A 157 -4.18 -14.20 -2.89
C GLU A 157 -5.63 -14.07 -3.36
N VAL A 158 -6.22 -12.88 -3.23
CA VAL A 158 -7.62 -12.57 -3.61
C VAL A 158 -7.72 -11.71 -4.89
N LEU A 159 -6.63 -11.60 -5.65
CA LEU A 159 -6.53 -10.98 -6.97
C LEU A 159 -6.41 -12.05 -8.07
#